data_AF-A0A7W0RQV5-F1
#
_entry.id   AF-A0A7W0RQV5-F1
#
_cell.length_a   1.000
_cell.length_b   1.000
_cell.length_c   1.000
_cell.angle_alpha   90.00
_cell.angle_beta   90.00
_cell.angle_gamma   90.00
#
_symmetry.space_group_name_H-M   'P 1'
#
loop_
_entity.id
_entity.type
_entity.pdbx_description
1 polymer ?
#
loop_
_entity_poly.entity_id
_entity_poly.type
_entity_poly.pdbx_seq_one_letter_code
_entity_poly.pdbx_strand_id
1 'polypeptide(L)'
;MSAPVVLPFQITCAILLIALVAPPFVFRRAASRAMAIVAAFVLFIPSCTAVMLVVDQFRYGRFEYATAAEVPTGGYLEFPASATDIVVESYGAGHKARFNVGTDELRDWIVALKGKLPEYYSTDGRAIEDSPEQRSPQDVLAEYDRRSAFEQTFAELGWSYDPAMVQFSVTRNTRGGGYTIWHLSETGETYLRGYYF
;
A
#
# COMPACT_ATOMS: atom_id res chain seq x y z
N MET A 1 16.64 -1.34 1.94
CA MET A 1 15.81 -2.53 1.59
C MET A 1 16.41 -3.76 2.28
N SER A 2 16.00 -4.04 3.52
CA SER A 2 16.45 -5.22 4.29
C SER A 2 15.32 -5.90 5.08
N ALA A 3 14.08 -5.42 4.88
CA ALA A 3 12.86 -5.97 5.47
C ALA A 3 12.67 -7.49 5.29
N PRO A 4 13.01 -8.14 4.15
CA PRO A 4 12.75 -9.58 3.99
C PRO A 4 13.67 -10.48 4.82
N VAL A 5 14.73 -9.96 5.44
CA VAL A 5 15.70 -10.77 6.21
C VAL A 5 15.51 -10.62 7.72
N VAL A 6 15.09 -9.44 8.18
CA VAL A 6 14.98 -9.12 9.62
C VAL A 6 13.94 -9.99 10.32
N LEU A 7 12.77 -10.19 9.70
CA LEU A 7 11.64 -10.90 10.30
C LEU A 7 11.91 -12.43 10.40
N PRO A 8 12.43 -13.10 9.35
CA PRO A 8 12.92 -14.47 9.46
C PRO A 8 14.02 -14.65 10.50
N PHE A 9 14.97 -13.71 10.58
CA PHE A 9 16.04 -13.76 11.56
C PHE A 9 15.51 -13.67 13.00
N GLN A 10 14.56 -12.75 13.26
CA GLN A 10 13.90 -12.62 14.57
C GLN A 10 13.13 -13.89 14.97
N ILE A 11 12.35 -14.46 14.05
CA ILE A 11 11.62 -15.71 14.28
C ILE A 11 12.60 -16.86 14.55
N THR A 12 13.68 -16.95 13.78
CA THR A 12 14.71 -17.99 13.95
C THR A 12 15.37 -17.88 15.33
N CYS A 13 15.76 -16.67 15.76
CA CYS A 13 16.34 -16.42 17.07
C CYS A 13 15.35 -16.75 18.21
N ALA A 14 14.07 -16.41 18.06
CA ALA A 14 13.05 -16.73 19.05
C ALA A 14 12.80 -18.24 19.20
N ILE A 15 12.69 -18.97 18.08
CA ILE A 15 12.55 -20.44 18.08
C ILE A 15 13.80 -21.09 18.69
N LEU A 16 14.99 -20.56 18.40
CA LEU A 16 16.24 -21.06 18.99
C LEU A 16 16.34 -20.81 20.49
N LEU A 17 15.87 -19.66 20.98
CA LEU A 17 15.78 -19.42 22.43
C LEU A 17 14.87 -20.45 23.10
N ILE A 18 13.72 -20.77 22.50
CA ILE A 18 12.83 -21.84 22.99
C ILE A 18 13.53 -23.20 22.92
N ALA A 19 14.20 -23.50 21.81
CA ALA A 19 14.93 -24.74 21.59
C ALA A 19 16.22 -24.86 22.42
N LEU A 20 16.75 -23.76 23.00
CA LEU A 20 17.87 -23.75 23.94
C LEU A 20 17.41 -24.01 25.39
N VAL A 21 16.16 -23.69 25.71
CA VAL A 21 15.54 -23.93 27.02
C VAL A 21 14.96 -25.35 27.12
N ALA A 22 14.47 -25.91 26.00
CA ALA A 22 13.86 -27.25 25.95
C ALA A 22 14.79 -28.48 26.18
N PRO A 23 16.12 -28.48 25.91
CA PRO A 23 16.89 -29.73 25.82
C PRO A 23 17.98 -29.94 26.89
N PRO A 24 17.94 -29.42 28.14
CA PRO A 24 18.84 -29.98 29.13
C PRO A 24 18.55 -31.49 29.37
N PHE A 25 17.35 -31.97 29.02
CA PHE A 25 16.90 -33.35 29.27
C PHE A 25 17.16 -34.38 28.16
N VAL A 26 17.45 -33.99 26.91
CA VAL A 26 17.48 -34.94 25.76
C VAL A 26 18.88 -35.21 25.20
N PHE A 27 19.79 -34.23 25.18
CA PHE A 27 21.11 -34.39 24.53
C PHE A 27 22.27 -34.34 25.54
N ARG A 28 22.96 -35.45 25.81
CA ARG A 28 24.06 -35.49 26.80
C ARG A 28 25.40 -34.87 26.36
N ARG A 29 25.60 -34.53 25.08
CA ARG A 29 26.89 -34.03 24.55
C ARG A 29 26.76 -32.62 23.98
N ALA A 30 27.61 -31.71 24.46
CA ALA A 30 27.63 -30.30 24.06
C ALA A 30 27.91 -30.09 22.55
N ALA A 31 28.80 -30.90 21.96
CA ALA A 31 29.13 -30.83 20.54
C ALA A 31 27.93 -31.14 19.62
N SER A 32 27.09 -32.12 19.99
CA SER A 32 25.88 -32.47 19.23
C SER A 32 24.82 -31.37 19.31
N ARG A 33 24.74 -30.65 20.45
CA ARG A 33 23.85 -29.48 20.60
C ARG A 33 24.30 -28.33 19.72
N ALA A 34 25.60 -28.00 19.70
CA ALA A 34 26.14 -26.94 18.88
C ALA A 34 25.93 -27.20 17.38
N MET A 35 26.16 -28.45 16.93
CA MET A 35 25.94 -28.82 15.53
C MET A 35 24.46 -28.72 15.12
N ALA A 36 23.53 -29.12 16.00
CA ALA A 36 22.09 -28.97 15.74
C ALA A 36 21.66 -27.50 15.63
N ILE A 37 22.22 -26.62 16.47
CA ILE A 37 21.95 -25.18 16.40
C ILE A 37 22.48 -24.58 15.09
N VAL A 38 23.71 -24.90 14.70
CA VAL A 38 24.29 -24.44 13.43
C VAL A 38 23.48 -24.96 12.25
N ALA A 39 23.09 -26.24 12.27
CA ALA A 39 22.23 -26.81 11.23
C ALA A 39 20.86 -26.11 11.17
N ALA A 40 20.28 -25.75 12.32
CA ALA A 40 19.04 -24.98 12.36
C ALA A 40 19.20 -23.60 11.70
N PHE A 41 20.28 -22.85 11.97
CA PHE A 41 20.52 -21.58 11.30
C PHE A 41 20.71 -21.72 9.79
N VAL A 42 21.50 -22.71 9.37
CA VAL A 42 21.86 -22.94 7.96
C VAL A 42 20.68 -23.47 7.15
N LEU A 43 19.77 -24.23 7.76
CA LEU A 43 18.61 -24.79 7.05
C LEU A 43 17.36 -23.91 7.17
N PHE A 44 17.11 -23.32 8.34
CA PHE A 44 15.86 -22.63 8.61
C PHE A 44 15.83 -21.22 8.01
N ILE A 45 16.90 -20.42 8.14
CA ILE A 45 16.91 -19.06 7.57
C ILE A 45 16.75 -19.11 6.05
N PRO A 46 17.53 -19.91 5.29
CA PRO A 46 17.35 -19.98 3.83
C PRO A 46 15.98 -20.52 3.44
N SER A 47 15.41 -21.46 4.20
CA SER A 47 14.05 -21.96 3.97
C SER A 47 13.01 -20.85 4.14
N CYS A 48 13.09 -20.06 5.21
CA CYS A 48 12.14 -18.96 5.44
C CYS A 48 12.29 -17.85 4.39
N THR A 49 13.53 -17.49 4.05
CA THR A 49 13.79 -16.51 2.99
C THR A 49 13.28 -17.01 1.63
N ALA A 50 13.50 -18.28 1.29
CA ALA A 50 13.00 -18.87 0.05
C ALA A 50 11.46 -18.85 0.01
N VAL A 51 10.79 -19.23 1.11
CA VAL A 51 9.33 -19.17 1.19
C VAL A 51 8.82 -17.73 1.06
N MET A 52 9.45 -16.76 1.73
CA MET A 52 9.07 -15.35 1.59
C MET A 52 9.27 -14.84 0.17
N LEU A 53 10.38 -15.18 -0.49
CA LEU A 53 10.62 -14.80 -1.89
C LEU A 53 9.55 -15.37 -2.83
N VAL A 54 9.14 -16.62 -2.62
CA VAL A 54 8.06 -17.24 -3.42
C VAL A 54 6.72 -16.57 -3.12
N VAL A 55 6.37 -16.35 -1.84
CA VAL A 55 5.11 -15.71 -1.45
C VAL A 55 5.04 -14.26 -1.93
N ASP A 56 6.16 -13.53 -1.88
CA ASP A 56 6.24 -12.14 -2.31
C ASP A 56 5.95 -11.99 -3.82
N GLN A 57 6.23 -13.00 -4.64
CA GLN A 57 5.84 -13.00 -6.07
C GLN A 57 4.33 -13.06 -6.29
N PHE A 58 3.56 -13.58 -5.33
CA PHE A 58 2.10 -13.62 -5.39
C PHE A 58 1.44 -12.46 -4.66
N ARG A 59 2.14 -11.87 -3.69
CA ARG A 59 1.63 -10.77 -2.85
C ARG A 59 1.92 -9.40 -3.45
N TYR A 60 3.01 -9.26 -4.17
CA TYR A 60 3.49 -7.99 -4.72
C TYR A 60 3.62 -8.05 -6.24
N GLY A 61 3.57 -6.87 -6.86
CA GLY A 61 3.58 -6.70 -8.30
C GLY A 61 2.27 -6.10 -8.81
N ARG A 62 2.07 -6.29 -10.11
CA ARG A 62 0.95 -5.73 -10.87
C ARG A 62 -0.18 -6.72 -10.99
N PHE A 63 -1.37 -6.30 -10.58
CA PHE A 63 -2.60 -7.07 -10.68
C PHE A 63 -3.61 -6.27 -11.49
N GLU A 64 -4.30 -6.93 -12.42
CA GLU A 64 -5.29 -6.28 -13.28
C GLU A 64 -6.64 -6.98 -13.08
N TYR A 65 -7.69 -6.18 -12.93
CA TYR A 65 -9.05 -6.63 -12.70
C TYR A 65 -9.99 -5.83 -13.59
N ALA A 66 -10.99 -6.48 -14.18
CA ALA A 66 -11.94 -5.79 -15.04
C ALA A 66 -12.91 -4.93 -14.21
N THR A 67 -13.29 -5.39 -13.02
CA THR A 67 -14.29 -4.74 -12.16
C THR A 67 -13.91 -4.81 -10.69
N ALA A 68 -14.50 -3.93 -9.87
CA ALA A 68 -14.29 -3.91 -8.42
C ALA A 68 -14.69 -5.22 -7.71
N ALA A 69 -15.62 -6.00 -8.27
CA ALA A 69 -16.07 -7.27 -7.69
C ALA A 69 -15.02 -8.39 -7.78
N GLU A 70 -14.07 -8.28 -8.72
CA GLU A 70 -12.96 -9.24 -8.88
C GLU A 70 -11.81 -8.95 -7.92
N VAL A 71 -11.75 -7.74 -7.35
CA VAL A 71 -10.73 -7.37 -6.39
C VAL A 71 -10.97 -8.12 -5.08
N PRO A 72 -9.99 -8.89 -4.57
CA PRO A 72 -10.15 -9.67 -3.34
C PRO A 72 -10.60 -8.82 -2.14
N THR A 73 -11.71 -9.22 -1.52
CA THR A 73 -12.24 -8.58 -0.32
C THR A 73 -11.28 -8.76 0.85
N GLY A 74 -10.96 -7.66 1.56
CA GLY A 74 -9.98 -7.65 2.65
C GLY A 74 -8.60 -7.14 2.24
N GLY A 75 -8.42 -6.74 0.98
CA GLY A 75 -7.27 -5.99 0.52
C GLY A 75 -7.18 -4.58 1.14
N TYR A 76 -6.00 -3.97 1.01
CA TYR A 76 -5.73 -2.64 1.58
C TYR A 76 -6.40 -1.50 0.82
N LEU A 77 -6.67 -1.68 -0.47
CA LEU A 77 -7.38 -0.71 -1.30
C LEU A 77 -8.86 -1.07 -1.38
N GLU A 78 -9.71 -0.10 -1.07
CA GLU A 78 -11.14 -0.15 -1.38
C GLU A 78 -11.38 0.61 -2.69
N PHE A 79 -12.35 0.15 -3.48
CA PHE A 79 -12.73 0.79 -4.74
C PHE A 79 -14.23 1.09 -4.73
N PRO A 80 -14.69 2.12 -5.47
CA PRO A 80 -16.10 2.28 -5.81
C PRO A 80 -16.64 1.01 -6.50
N ALA A 81 -17.90 0.66 -6.25
CA ALA A 81 -18.48 -0.56 -6.83
C ALA A 81 -18.56 -0.54 -8.36
N SER A 82 -18.65 0.67 -8.95
CA SER A 82 -18.67 0.91 -10.39
C SER A 82 -17.27 1.01 -11.02
N ALA A 83 -16.19 0.88 -10.24
CA ALA A 83 -14.85 1.00 -10.77
C ALA A 83 -14.52 -0.13 -11.75
N THR A 84 -13.90 0.26 -12.87
CA THR A 84 -13.51 -0.61 -13.99
C THR A 84 -12.06 -0.41 -14.36
N ASP A 85 -11.50 -1.33 -15.17
CA ASP A 85 -10.12 -1.29 -15.66
C ASP A 85 -9.09 -1.07 -14.55
N ILE A 86 -9.24 -1.83 -13.47
CA ILE A 86 -8.49 -1.63 -12.23
C ILE A 86 -7.11 -2.27 -12.39
N VAL A 87 -6.08 -1.45 -12.27
CA VAL A 87 -4.68 -1.88 -12.18
C VAL A 87 -4.19 -1.58 -10.77
N VAL A 88 -3.77 -2.59 -10.02
CA VAL A 88 -3.21 -2.46 -8.67
C VAL A 88 -1.74 -2.82 -8.70
N GLU A 89 -0.89 -1.90 -8.28
CA GLU A 89 0.52 -2.14 -7.99
C GLU A 89 0.72 -2.26 -6.48
N SER A 90 1.02 -3.48 -6.02
CA SER A 90 1.23 -3.77 -4.60
C SER A 90 2.71 -3.96 -4.30
N TYR A 91 3.20 -3.32 -3.24
CA TYR A 91 4.59 -3.48 -2.78
C TYR A 91 4.64 -3.41 -1.24
N GLY A 92 5.79 -3.78 -0.65
CA GLY A 92 5.90 -3.94 0.80
C GLY A 92 5.60 -2.69 1.65
N ALA A 93 5.64 -1.50 1.05
CA ALA A 93 5.44 -0.22 1.75
C ALA A 93 4.12 0.51 1.37
N GLY A 94 3.25 -0.12 0.57
CA GLY A 94 1.98 0.48 0.20
C GLY A 94 1.39 -0.09 -1.08
N HIS A 95 0.27 0.49 -1.49
CA HIS A 95 -0.44 0.08 -2.70
C HIS A 95 -0.76 1.32 -3.53
N LYS A 96 -0.57 1.19 -4.83
CA LYS A 96 -0.94 2.17 -5.85
C LYS A 96 -1.98 1.53 -6.75
N ALA A 97 -2.93 2.29 -7.26
CA ALA A 97 -3.89 1.79 -8.22
C ALA A 97 -4.26 2.84 -9.25
N ARG A 98 -4.71 2.37 -10.41
CA ARG A 98 -5.36 3.13 -11.47
C ARG A 98 -6.66 2.45 -11.83
N PHE A 99 -7.74 3.20 -12.02
CA PHE A 99 -9.04 2.66 -12.43
C PHE A 99 -9.91 3.76 -13.05
N ASN A 100 -10.98 3.35 -13.72
CA ASN A 100 -11.98 4.25 -14.29
C ASN A 100 -13.24 4.27 -13.42
N VAL A 101 -13.76 5.46 -13.14
CA VAL A 101 -15.03 5.67 -12.42
C VAL A 101 -15.64 7.02 -12.78
N GLY A 102 -16.97 7.14 -12.75
CA GLY A 102 -17.64 8.43 -12.95
C GLY A 102 -17.38 9.41 -11.80
N THR A 103 -17.33 10.71 -12.09
CA THR A 103 -17.04 11.76 -11.09
C THR A 103 -18.03 11.74 -9.92
N ASP A 104 -19.32 11.58 -10.20
CA ASP A 104 -20.36 11.57 -9.15
C ASP A 104 -20.26 10.33 -8.26
N GLU A 105 -20.00 9.17 -8.86
CA GLU A 105 -19.82 7.91 -8.14
C GLU A 105 -18.56 7.93 -7.26
N LEU A 106 -17.47 8.53 -7.77
CA LEU A 106 -16.27 8.76 -6.99
C LEU A 106 -16.54 9.69 -5.80
N ARG A 107 -17.30 10.77 -6.02
CA ARG A 107 -17.67 11.71 -4.97
C ARG A 107 -18.48 11.02 -3.87
N ASP A 108 -19.49 10.25 -4.24
CA ASP A 108 -20.33 9.50 -3.30
C ASP A 108 -19.50 8.47 -2.52
N TRP A 109 -18.58 7.79 -3.20
CA TRP A 109 -17.67 6.86 -2.55
C TRP A 109 -16.72 7.55 -1.57
N ILE A 110 -16.14 8.71 -1.92
CA ILE A 110 -15.32 9.51 -1.00
C ILE A 110 -16.14 9.95 0.22
N VAL A 111 -17.37 10.43 0.01
CA VAL A 111 -18.27 10.81 1.12
C VAL A 111 -18.58 9.61 2.01
N ALA A 112 -18.83 8.43 1.44
CA ALA A 112 -19.05 7.21 2.19
C ALA A 112 -17.81 6.81 3.00
N LEU A 113 -16.60 6.92 2.41
CA LEU A 113 -15.34 6.72 3.15
C LEU A 113 -15.18 7.71 4.30
N LYS A 114 -15.62 8.96 4.12
CA LYS A 114 -15.63 9.97 5.18
C LYS A 114 -16.60 9.63 6.31
N GLY A 115 -17.81 9.22 5.94
CA GLY A 115 -18.87 8.82 6.88
C GLY A 115 -18.51 7.60 7.74
N LYS A 116 -17.60 6.73 7.28
CA LYS A 116 -17.10 5.61 8.09
C LYS A 116 -16.26 6.06 9.29
N LEU A 117 -15.67 7.27 9.27
CA LEU A 117 -14.75 7.77 10.29
C LEU A 117 -14.87 9.30 10.49
N PRO A 118 -16.03 9.81 10.94
CA PRO A 118 -16.33 11.24 10.94
C PRO A 118 -15.40 12.10 11.82
N GLU A 119 -14.72 11.48 12.80
CA GLU A 119 -13.80 12.14 13.72
C GLU A 119 -12.44 12.56 13.11
N TYR A 120 -12.13 12.16 11.87
CA TYR A 120 -10.84 12.46 11.19
C TYR A 120 -10.93 13.37 9.96
N TYR A 121 -12.08 13.98 9.71
CA TYR A 121 -12.26 14.86 8.55
C TYR A 121 -12.59 16.28 9.02
N SER A 122 -11.90 17.30 8.46
CA SER A 122 -12.39 18.67 8.60
C SER A 122 -13.72 18.78 7.86
N THR A 123 -14.67 19.47 8.50
CA THR A 123 -16.08 19.63 8.10
C THR A 123 -16.26 20.34 6.76
N ASP A 124 -15.17 20.70 6.09
CA ASP A 124 -15.22 21.72 5.05
C ASP A 124 -15.65 21.13 3.71
N GLY A 125 -15.56 19.80 3.52
CA GLY A 125 -16.21 19.06 2.43
C GLY A 125 -15.90 19.52 0.99
N ARG A 126 -15.10 20.56 0.81
CA ARG A 126 -14.86 21.21 -0.47
C ARG A 126 -13.88 20.37 -1.26
N ALA A 127 -14.38 19.81 -2.35
CA ALA A 127 -13.54 19.58 -3.52
C ALA A 127 -12.88 20.93 -3.86
N ILE A 128 -11.56 20.96 -3.93
CA ILE A 128 -10.88 22.09 -4.58
C ILE A 128 -11.09 21.86 -6.08
N GLU A 129 -12.27 22.25 -6.57
CA GLU A 129 -12.47 22.51 -7.99
C GLU A 129 -11.91 23.90 -8.26
N ASP A 130 -10.60 23.95 -8.53
CA ASP A 130 -9.99 25.16 -9.05
C ASP A 130 -10.41 25.33 -10.51
N SER A 131 -11.30 26.30 -10.74
CA SER A 131 -11.59 26.80 -12.09
C SER A 131 -10.31 27.36 -12.72
N PRO A 132 -9.94 26.96 -13.95
CA PRO A 132 -8.63 27.27 -14.53
C PRO A 132 -8.37 28.73 -14.89
N GLU A 133 -9.33 29.65 -14.74
CA GLU A 133 -9.24 30.99 -15.35
C GLU A 133 -8.62 32.09 -14.48
N GLN A 134 -8.27 31.85 -13.21
CA GLN A 134 -7.61 32.86 -12.36
C GLN A 134 -6.50 32.25 -11.50
N ARG A 135 -5.39 31.85 -12.13
CA ARG A 135 -4.22 31.32 -11.41
C ARG A 135 -3.39 32.45 -10.80
N SER A 136 -3.39 32.55 -9.49
CA SER A 136 -2.43 33.32 -8.70
C SER A 136 -1.06 32.62 -8.68
N PRO A 137 0.04 33.33 -8.31
CA PRO A 137 1.36 32.70 -8.12
C PRO A 137 1.37 31.57 -7.08
N GLN A 138 0.42 31.57 -6.14
CA GLN A 138 0.27 30.48 -5.15
C GLN A 138 -0.31 29.21 -5.80
N ASP A 139 -1.16 29.35 -6.81
CA ASP A 139 -1.75 28.22 -7.54
C ASP A 139 -0.73 27.52 -8.42
N VAL A 140 0.25 28.25 -8.95
CA VAL A 140 1.38 27.69 -9.71
C VAL A 140 2.29 26.85 -8.81
N LEU A 141 2.56 27.30 -7.58
CA LEU A 141 3.31 26.52 -6.59
C LEU A 141 2.54 25.28 -6.15
N ALA A 142 1.23 25.42 -5.90
CA ALA A 142 0.37 24.29 -5.55
C ALA A 142 0.25 23.26 -6.69
N GLU A 143 0.18 23.71 -7.95
CA GLU A 143 0.21 22.83 -9.13
C GLU A 143 1.56 22.12 -9.28
N TYR A 144 2.68 22.82 -9.07
CA TYR A 144 4.01 22.22 -9.06
C TYR A 144 4.14 21.14 -7.97
N ASP A 145 3.63 21.42 -6.77
CA ASP A 145 3.64 20.47 -5.65
C ASP A 145 2.76 19.25 -5.95
N ARG A 146 1.56 19.44 -6.52
CA ARG A 146 0.66 18.34 -6.94
C ARG A 146 1.30 17.46 -8.01
N ARG A 147 1.85 18.07 -9.06
CA ARG A 147 2.56 17.37 -10.13
C ARG A 147 3.74 16.59 -9.58
N SER A 148 4.58 17.24 -8.77
CA SER A 148 5.75 16.60 -8.16
C SER A 148 5.36 15.42 -7.28
N ALA A 149 4.30 15.55 -6.48
CA ALA A 149 3.78 14.46 -5.65
C ALA A 149 3.26 13.27 -6.48
N PHE A 150 2.55 13.55 -7.58
CA PHE A 150 2.09 12.53 -8.51
C PHE A 150 3.26 11.81 -9.18
N GLU A 151 4.20 12.56 -9.77
CA GLU A 151 5.35 11.99 -10.48
C GLU A 151 6.22 11.15 -9.54
N GLN A 152 6.52 11.62 -8.32
CA GLN A 152 7.23 10.81 -7.33
C GLN A 152 6.49 9.53 -6.94
N THR A 153 5.16 9.53 -7.04
CA THR A 153 4.34 8.36 -6.71
C THR A 153 4.26 7.39 -7.87
N PHE A 154 4.06 7.85 -9.10
CA PHE A 154 3.64 7.00 -10.22
C PHE A 154 4.58 6.98 -11.43
N ALA A 155 5.66 7.78 -11.45
CA ALA A 155 6.55 7.86 -12.62
C ALA A 155 7.14 6.51 -13.03
N GLU A 156 7.51 5.66 -12.06
CA GLU A 156 8.04 4.32 -12.33
C GLU A 156 7.01 3.36 -12.97
N LEU A 157 5.72 3.67 -12.85
CA LEU A 157 4.63 2.87 -13.44
C LEU A 157 4.28 3.32 -14.87
N GLY A 158 4.93 4.37 -15.37
CA GLY A 158 4.65 4.96 -16.69
C GLY A 158 3.31 5.70 -16.75
N TRP A 159 2.73 6.08 -15.61
CA TRP A 159 1.50 6.85 -15.54
C TRP A 159 1.82 8.34 -15.57
N SER A 160 1.06 9.10 -16.36
CA SER A 160 1.29 10.52 -16.60
C SER A 160 0.33 11.39 -15.80
N TYR A 161 0.86 12.48 -15.24
CA TYR A 161 0.06 13.53 -14.62
C TYR A 161 -0.66 14.34 -15.69
N ASP A 162 -1.94 14.67 -15.45
CA ASP A 162 -2.69 15.65 -16.23
C ASP A 162 -3.00 16.87 -15.34
N PRO A 163 -2.71 18.12 -15.78
CA PRO A 163 -3.03 19.33 -15.02
C PRO A 163 -4.50 19.53 -14.66
N ALA A 164 -5.43 18.91 -15.40
CA ALA A 164 -6.86 18.95 -15.10
C ALA A 164 -7.27 17.96 -13.98
N MET A 165 -6.34 17.14 -13.46
CA MET A 165 -6.63 16.25 -12.34
C MET A 165 -6.91 17.03 -11.05
N VAL A 166 -8.00 16.64 -10.39
CA VAL A 166 -8.30 17.06 -9.02
C VAL A 166 -7.71 16.06 -8.03
N GLN A 167 -7.13 16.57 -6.93
CA GLN A 167 -6.52 15.74 -5.90
C GLN A 167 -7.39 15.74 -4.62
N PHE A 168 -7.59 14.56 -4.05
CA PHE A 168 -8.26 14.37 -2.76
C PHE A 168 -7.34 13.61 -1.80
N SER A 169 -7.36 14.01 -0.53
CA SER A 169 -6.70 13.28 0.55
C SER A 169 -7.75 12.81 1.56
N VAL A 170 -7.72 11.53 1.90
CA VAL A 170 -8.72 10.86 2.75
C VAL A 170 -7.99 10.12 3.87
N THR A 171 -8.20 10.51 5.12
CA THR A 171 -7.61 9.84 6.29
C THR A 171 -8.50 8.69 6.76
N ARG A 172 -7.97 7.46 6.76
CA ARG A 172 -8.71 6.22 7.05
C ARG A 172 -8.44 5.66 8.45
N ASN A 173 -7.50 6.15 9.24
CA ASN A 173 -7.38 5.72 10.63
C ASN A 173 -6.68 6.75 11.55
N THR A 174 -6.83 6.51 12.85
CA THR A 174 -6.26 7.31 13.95
C THR A 174 -4.72 7.34 13.96
N ARG A 175 -4.10 6.39 13.25
CA ARG A 175 -2.65 6.22 13.12
C ARG A 175 -2.09 6.81 11.81
N GLY A 176 -2.90 7.56 11.07
CA GLY A 176 -2.48 8.31 9.88
C GLY A 176 -2.54 7.56 8.55
N GLY A 177 -3.02 6.32 8.50
CA GLY A 177 -3.24 5.64 7.23
C GLY A 177 -4.38 6.25 6.42
N GLY A 178 -4.24 6.33 5.09
CA GLY A 178 -5.18 7.03 4.23
C GLY A 178 -4.97 6.79 2.73
N TYR A 179 -5.74 7.53 1.93
CA TYR A 179 -5.65 7.55 0.47
C TYR A 179 -5.31 8.95 -0.02
N THR A 180 -4.43 9.04 -1.01
CA THR A 180 -4.38 10.19 -1.91
C THR A 180 -4.92 9.75 -3.26
N ILE A 181 -5.85 10.52 -3.81
CA ILE A 181 -6.59 10.22 -5.02
C ILE A 181 -6.36 11.37 -6.00
N TRP A 182 -6.09 11.07 -7.25
CA TRP A 182 -6.07 12.02 -8.36
C TRP A 182 -7.09 11.56 -9.39
N HIS A 183 -7.99 12.44 -9.82
CA HIS A 183 -9.09 12.09 -10.71
C HIS A 183 -9.21 13.08 -11.86
N LEU A 184 -9.38 12.56 -13.07
CA LEU A 184 -9.63 13.32 -14.28
C LEU A 184 -11.10 13.18 -14.67
N SER A 185 -11.90 14.23 -14.42
CA SER A 185 -13.36 14.19 -14.62
C SER A 185 -13.80 13.94 -16.07
N GLU A 186 -12.99 14.34 -17.05
CA GLU A 186 -13.33 14.18 -18.47
C GLU A 186 -13.31 12.71 -18.91
N THR A 187 -12.36 11.92 -18.39
CA THR A 187 -12.17 10.51 -18.79
C THR A 187 -12.63 9.52 -17.74
N GLY A 188 -12.82 9.96 -16.50
CA GLY A 188 -13.05 9.10 -15.34
C GLY A 188 -11.78 8.43 -14.81
N GLU A 189 -10.62 8.68 -15.42
CA GLU A 189 -9.37 8.04 -15.01
C GLU A 189 -8.96 8.53 -13.62
N THR A 190 -8.73 7.57 -12.74
CA THR A 190 -8.49 7.79 -11.32
C THR A 190 -7.25 7.04 -10.87
N TYR A 191 -6.39 7.74 -10.15
CA TYR A 191 -5.16 7.23 -9.57
C TYR A 191 -5.29 7.29 -8.06
N LEU A 192 -4.84 6.25 -7.38
CA LEU A 192 -4.99 6.11 -5.95
C LEU A 192 -3.69 5.60 -5.34
N ARG A 193 -3.27 6.23 -4.24
CA ARG A 193 -2.17 5.77 -3.40
C ARG A 193 -2.69 5.53 -1.98
N GLY A 194 -2.61 4.28 -1.52
CA GLY A 194 -2.80 3.93 -0.12
C GLY A 194 -1.49 4.04 0.65
N TYR A 195 -1.50 4.72 1.79
CA TYR A 195 -0.34 4.90 2.65
C TYR A 195 -0.67 4.66 4.13
N TYR A 196 0.36 4.37 4.92
CA TYR A 196 0.35 4.29 6.37
C TYR A 196 1.56 5.10 6.90
N PHE A 197 1.37 5.84 7.98
CA PHE A 197 2.45 6.48 8.75
C PHE A 197 2.90 5.57 9.89
#